data_AF-A0A388KQU5-F1
#
_entry.id   AF-A0A388KQU5-F1
#
_cell.length_a   1.000
_cell.length_b   1.000
_cell.length_c   1.000
_cell.angle_alpha   90.00
_cell.angle_beta   90.00
_cell.angle_gamma   90.00
#
_symmetry.space_group_name_H-M   'P 1'
#
loop_
_entity.id
_entity.type
_entity.pdbx_description
1 polymer ?
#
loop_
_entity_poly.entity_id
_entity_poly.type
_entity_poly.pdbx_seq_one_letter_code
_entity_poly.pdbx_strand_id
1 'polypeptide(L)'
;MAMNGAAARGCYNCGQVGHFARFCPLPPRSQVANPNSAIVPVQTPLLTAPNNTGGYNGNTGNYNYNRGGGGWSYTNQRLANLEDQVSKFKVRYDAEEEREKIKKEEEERRSREEEEEKRRERDRKDREVAYKKMSEEMNARFYKVSEALESKTTKDSSKEIAMLKEQIERLQHTKDGDRPSSSGATSIENEMMRKLHELEEFKSSAQAEADRRVTLLEEEVKVLKLLHKRVQDEAESWKQEALRPGNKRGCIAISESPSLMTRKGQESQRWTPLLLRHYGATRREADLLRKGKETMEQEIERLKEEVTRLNLERQCAGTASNLKAKMDEAATNSARKKGKEPASVGKTYKEANDKQDFVADARKNLKGLKKDVVKVICAKEGIEYTMLERTKEAIVTQRAATTFGSTSVEVVPDDSARSADVADANGEEVAS
;
A
#
# COMPACT_ATOMS: atom_id res chain seq x y z
N MET A 1 -33.25 -25.05 29.91
CA MET A 1 -33.67 -25.63 28.61
C MET A 1 -35.09 -25.17 28.34
N ALA A 2 -35.30 -24.28 27.38
CA ALA A 2 -36.64 -23.84 26.98
C ALA A 2 -36.65 -23.62 25.46
N MET A 3 -37.24 -24.56 24.73
CA MET A 3 -37.53 -24.47 23.30
C MET A 3 -38.88 -23.77 23.15
N ASN A 4 -38.86 -22.49 22.77
CA ASN A 4 -40.07 -21.73 22.45
C ASN A 4 -40.46 -21.91 20.98
N GLY A 5 -41.73 -22.30 20.74
CA GLY A 5 -42.53 -21.65 19.72
C GLY A 5 -42.62 -22.28 18.32
N ALA A 6 -42.76 -23.60 18.18
CA ALA A 6 -43.36 -24.16 16.97
C ALA A 6 -44.88 -24.17 17.13
N ALA A 7 -45.55 -23.10 16.69
CA ALA A 7 -47.00 -23.09 16.54
C ALA A 7 -47.43 -24.33 15.73
N ALA A 8 -48.29 -25.18 16.31
CA ALA A 8 -48.78 -26.40 15.69
C ALA A 8 -49.60 -26.05 14.43
N ARG A 9 -48.92 -25.95 13.28
CA ARG A 9 -49.56 -25.66 12.00
C ARG A 9 -50.38 -26.87 11.58
N GLY A 10 -51.70 -26.71 11.49
CA GLY A 10 -52.60 -27.71 10.93
C GLY A 10 -52.34 -27.96 9.44
N CYS A 11 -52.85 -29.08 8.95
CA CYS A 11 -52.79 -29.48 7.55
C CYS A 11 -53.29 -28.37 6.63
N TYR A 12 -52.50 -27.94 5.63
CA TYR A 12 -52.89 -26.88 4.70
C TYR A 12 -54.09 -27.23 3.80
N ASN A 13 -54.52 -28.50 3.75
CA ASN A 13 -55.69 -28.92 2.96
C ASN A 13 -57.00 -28.88 3.79
N CYS A 14 -56.99 -29.35 5.04
CA CYS A 14 -58.20 -29.50 5.86
C CYS A 14 -58.17 -28.75 7.22
N GLY A 15 -57.03 -28.18 7.60
CA GLY A 15 -56.84 -27.43 8.85
C GLY A 15 -56.60 -28.29 10.10
N GLN A 16 -56.75 -29.62 10.04
CA GLN A 16 -56.55 -30.49 11.19
C GLN A 16 -55.07 -30.69 11.54
N VAL A 17 -54.73 -30.74 12.83
CA VAL A 17 -53.36 -30.99 13.32
C VAL A 17 -53.05 -32.50 13.31
N GLY A 18 -51.76 -32.86 13.24
CA GLY A 18 -51.30 -34.26 13.29
C GLY A 18 -50.90 -34.86 11.94
N HIS A 19 -51.10 -34.16 10.82
CA HIS A 19 -50.59 -34.57 9.51
C HIS A 19 -50.28 -33.37 8.62
N PHE A 20 -49.37 -33.55 7.65
CA PHE A 20 -49.09 -32.56 6.61
C PHE A 20 -50.05 -32.74 5.42
N ALA A 21 -50.24 -31.68 4.61
CA ALA A 21 -51.19 -31.68 3.48
C ALA A 21 -51.01 -32.82 2.46
N ARG A 22 -49.79 -33.36 2.36
CA ARG A 22 -49.47 -34.51 1.50
C ARG A 22 -50.01 -35.85 2.01
N PHE A 23 -50.32 -35.94 3.29
CA PHE A 23 -50.86 -37.12 3.97
C PHE A 23 -52.31 -36.91 4.41
N CYS A 24 -52.99 -35.92 3.84
CA CYS A 24 -54.38 -35.64 4.15
C CYS A 24 -55.30 -36.72 3.53
N PRO A 25 -56.18 -37.36 4.31
CA PRO A 25 -57.12 -38.37 3.80
C PRO A 25 -58.24 -37.77 2.92
N LEU A 26 -58.41 -36.44 2.97
CA LEU A 26 -59.35 -35.70 2.13
C LEU A 26 -58.70 -35.26 0.81
N PRO A 27 -59.45 -35.25 -0.32
CA PRO A 27 -58.94 -34.86 -1.62
C PRO A 27 -58.40 -33.41 -1.60
N PRO A 28 -57.36 -33.10 -2.39
CA PRO A 28 -56.76 -31.77 -2.42
C PRO A 28 -57.76 -30.73 -2.93
N ARG A 29 -57.96 -29.66 -2.16
CA ARG A 29 -58.83 -28.55 -2.52
C ARG A 29 -58.20 -27.79 -3.68
N SER A 30 -58.70 -28.02 -4.90
CA SER A 30 -58.36 -27.25 -6.09
C SER A 30 -58.56 -25.76 -5.80
N GLN A 31 -57.48 -24.98 -5.90
CA GLN A 31 -57.49 -23.54 -5.67
C GLN A 31 -58.28 -22.85 -6.77
N VAL A 32 -59.57 -22.63 -6.53
CA VAL A 32 -60.39 -21.67 -7.30
C VAL A 32 -60.91 -20.62 -6.32
N ALA A 33 -60.63 -19.37 -6.66
CA ALA A 33 -61.13 -18.11 -6.08
C ALA A 33 -60.67 -17.76 -4.65
N ASN A 34 -59.69 -16.85 -4.61
CA ASN A 34 -59.38 -16.00 -3.47
C ASN A 34 -60.53 -14.97 -3.29
N PRO A 35 -61.22 -14.87 -2.14
CA PRO A 35 -62.40 -14.03 -1.97
C PRO A 35 -62.13 -12.52 -1.77
N ASN A 36 -60.89 -12.03 -1.93
CA ASN A 36 -60.50 -10.68 -1.48
C ASN A 36 -60.13 -9.66 -2.58
N SER A 37 -60.57 -9.81 -3.83
CA SER A 37 -60.39 -8.75 -4.85
C SER A 37 -61.72 -8.06 -5.19
N ALA A 38 -62.20 -7.18 -4.31
CA ALA A 38 -63.21 -6.20 -4.64
C ALA A 38 -62.56 -5.06 -5.44
N ILE A 39 -62.82 -5.00 -6.74
CA ILE A 39 -62.39 -3.91 -7.64
C ILE A 39 -63.45 -2.81 -7.57
N VAL A 40 -63.09 -1.64 -7.02
CA VAL A 40 -63.88 -0.40 -7.11
C VAL A 40 -63.29 0.47 -8.24
N PRO A 41 -64.07 0.95 -9.22
CA PRO A 41 -63.53 1.84 -10.25
C PRO A 41 -63.49 3.29 -9.74
N VAL A 42 -62.28 3.86 -9.64
CA VAL A 42 -62.04 5.30 -9.47
C VAL A 42 -61.94 5.94 -10.85
N GLN A 43 -62.81 6.90 -11.15
CA GLN A 43 -62.71 7.76 -12.33
C GLN A 43 -61.69 8.88 -12.08
N THR A 44 -60.75 9.09 -13.01
CA THR A 44 -59.86 10.26 -13.06
C THR A 44 -60.29 11.21 -14.18
N PRO A 45 -60.22 12.54 -13.98
CA PRO A 45 -60.75 13.52 -14.92
C PRO A 45 -59.79 13.83 -16.08
N LEU A 46 -60.37 14.08 -17.24
CA LEU A 46 -59.73 14.50 -18.49
C LEU A 46 -59.10 15.89 -18.38
N LEU A 47 -57.82 16.02 -18.74
CA LEU A 47 -57.19 17.29 -19.07
C LEU A 47 -56.98 17.38 -20.58
N THR A 48 -57.59 18.40 -21.16
CA THR A 48 -57.49 18.86 -22.55
C THR A 48 -56.17 19.56 -22.84
N ALA A 49 -55.50 19.19 -23.94
CA ALA A 49 -54.47 20.00 -24.59
C ALA A 49 -54.53 19.81 -26.12
N PRO A 50 -54.13 20.82 -26.93
CA PRO A 50 -54.70 21.03 -28.25
C PRO A 50 -53.99 20.31 -29.41
N ASN A 51 -54.85 20.05 -30.38
CA ASN A 51 -54.68 19.70 -31.78
C ASN A 51 -53.43 20.31 -32.46
N ASN A 52 -52.67 19.47 -33.19
CA ASN A 52 -51.86 19.94 -34.31
C ASN A 52 -52.11 19.06 -35.54
N THR A 53 -52.81 19.66 -36.49
CA THR A 53 -53.15 19.15 -37.82
C THR A 53 -51.93 19.14 -38.73
N GLY A 54 -51.60 17.96 -39.25
CA GLY A 54 -50.66 17.77 -40.37
C GLY A 54 -50.96 16.44 -41.03
N GLY A 55 -51.89 16.44 -41.98
CA GLY A 55 -52.39 15.24 -42.64
C GLY A 55 -51.43 14.69 -43.70
N TYR A 56 -51.46 13.37 -43.87
CA TYR A 56 -51.26 12.71 -45.15
C TYR A 56 -52.14 11.45 -45.23
N ASN A 57 -52.76 11.27 -46.40
CA ASN A 57 -53.54 10.14 -46.90
C ASN A 57 -53.09 8.78 -46.34
N GLY A 58 -53.98 7.86 -45.95
CA GLY A 58 -55.10 7.39 -46.76
C GLY A 58 -54.68 6.10 -47.47
N ASN A 59 -54.75 4.96 -46.78
CA ASN A 59 -54.86 3.66 -47.43
C ASN A 59 -55.73 2.73 -46.59
N THR A 60 -56.99 2.65 -47.00
CA THR A 60 -57.98 1.65 -46.62
C THR A 60 -57.54 0.28 -47.12
N GLY A 61 -57.29 -0.65 -46.20
CA GLY A 61 -56.90 -2.01 -46.53
C GLY A 61 -57.22 -3.01 -45.42
N ASN A 62 -58.49 -3.43 -45.38
CA ASN A 62 -58.92 -4.78 -44.99
C ASN A 62 -58.67 -5.23 -43.53
N TYR A 63 -59.58 -4.84 -42.64
CA TYR A 63 -59.71 -5.46 -41.31
C TYR A 63 -60.34 -6.85 -41.43
N ASN A 64 -59.49 -7.88 -41.56
CA ASN A 64 -59.90 -9.24 -41.26
C ASN A 64 -59.85 -9.43 -39.74
N TYR A 65 -61.02 -9.50 -39.12
CA TYR A 65 -61.18 -9.77 -37.69
C TYR A 65 -60.76 -11.21 -37.37
N ASN A 66 -59.47 -11.44 -37.17
CA ASN A 66 -59.00 -12.65 -36.50
C ASN A 66 -59.05 -12.44 -34.98
N ARG A 67 -60.26 -12.60 -34.45
CA ARG A 67 -60.59 -12.55 -33.02
C ARG A 67 -60.13 -13.84 -32.35
N GLY A 68 -58.90 -13.85 -31.84
CA GLY A 68 -58.40 -14.90 -30.94
C GLY A 68 -56.88 -14.99 -30.91
N GLY A 69 -56.22 -14.33 -29.95
CA GLY A 69 -54.83 -14.67 -29.57
C GLY A 69 -53.74 -13.61 -29.78
N GLY A 70 -54.04 -12.32 -29.94
CA GLY A 70 -53.03 -11.29 -30.26
C GLY A 70 -52.47 -10.45 -29.09
N GLY A 71 -53.17 -10.35 -27.97
CA GLY A 71 -52.82 -9.41 -26.89
C GLY A 71 -51.55 -9.78 -26.11
N TRP A 72 -51.31 -11.08 -25.92
CA TRP A 72 -50.19 -11.60 -25.14
C TRP A 72 -48.84 -11.47 -25.84
N SER A 73 -48.83 -11.56 -27.18
CA SER A 73 -47.59 -11.51 -27.98
C SER A 73 -46.97 -10.10 -27.97
N TYR A 74 -47.79 -9.07 -28.14
CA TYR A 74 -47.33 -7.67 -28.14
C TYR A 74 -46.82 -7.23 -26.76
N THR A 75 -47.49 -7.64 -25.68
CA THR A 75 -47.04 -7.35 -24.31
C THR A 75 -45.74 -8.07 -23.98
N ASN A 76 -45.59 -9.33 -24.40
CA ASN A 76 -44.35 -10.08 -24.19
C ASN A 76 -43.18 -9.51 -25.01
N GLN A 77 -43.43 -9.01 -26.22
CA GLN A 77 -42.40 -8.37 -27.02
C GLN A 77 -41.94 -7.04 -26.41
N ARG A 78 -42.84 -6.28 -25.80
CA ARG A 78 -42.49 -5.06 -25.05
C ARG A 78 -41.69 -5.38 -23.78
N LEU A 79 -42.06 -6.44 -23.05
CA LEU A 79 -41.30 -6.89 -21.88
C LEU A 79 -39.89 -7.34 -22.26
N ALA A 80 -39.74 -8.14 -23.32
CA ALA A 80 -38.43 -8.56 -23.82
C ALA A 80 -37.53 -7.37 -24.21
N ASN A 81 -38.09 -6.33 -24.83
CA ASN A 81 -37.34 -5.12 -25.15
C ASN A 81 -36.93 -4.31 -23.90
N LEU A 82 -37.78 -4.26 -22.87
CA LEU A 82 -37.44 -3.62 -21.60
C LEU A 82 -36.39 -4.43 -20.83
N GLU A 83 -36.48 -5.75 -20.85
CA GLU A 83 -35.50 -6.67 -20.26
C GLU A 83 -34.13 -6.53 -20.96
N ASP A 84 -34.10 -6.43 -22.29
CA ASP A 84 -32.88 -6.16 -23.07
C ASP A 84 -32.29 -4.77 -22.74
N GLN A 85 -33.13 -3.74 -22.64
CA GLN A 85 -32.67 -2.39 -22.25
C GLN A 85 -32.11 -2.38 -20.83
N VAL A 86 -32.79 -2.98 -19.85
CA VAL A 86 -32.30 -3.07 -18.46
C VAL A 86 -31.02 -3.88 -18.39
N SER A 87 -30.89 -4.96 -19.17
CA SER A 87 -29.67 -5.75 -19.25
C SER A 87 -28.50 -4.91 -19.79
N LYS A 88 -28.73 -4.11 -20.84
CA LYS A 88 -27.71 -3.18 -21.38
C LYS A 88 -27.32 -2.10 -20.38
N PHE A 89 -28.27 -1.55 -19.62
CA PHE A 89 -27.97 -0.58 -18.57
C PHE A 89 -27.15 -1.21 -17.44
N LYS A 90 -27.49 -2.42 -17.03
CA LYS A 90 -26.75 -3.16 -16.00
C LYS A 90 -25.30 -3.42 -16.42
N VAL A 91 -25.08 -3.90 -17.65
CA VAL A 91 -23.72 -4.12 -18.18
C VAL A 91 -22.91 -2.82 -18.20
N ARG A 92 -23.51 -1.68 -18.53
CA ARG A 92 -22.82 -0.39 -18.50
C ARG A 92 -22.49 0.05 -17.08
N TYR A 93 -23.42 -0.11 -16.15
CA TYR A 93 -23.21 0.24 -14.74
C TYR A 93 -22.14 -0.62 -14.10
N ASP A 94 -22.19 -1.94 -14.30
CA ASP A 94 -21.20 -2.88 -13.77
C ASP A 94 -19.81 -2.56 -14.37
N ALA A 95 -19.73 -2.21 -15.66
CA ALA A 95 -18.49 -1.78 -16.31
C ALA A 95 -17.97 -0.42 -15.81
N GLU A 96 -18.85 0.52 -15.45
CA GLU A 96 -18.47 1.81 -14.84
C GLU A 96 -17.99 1.62 -13.39
N GLU A 97 -18.64 0.75 -12.63
CA GLU A 97 -18.24 0.40 -11.27
C GLU A 97 -16.86 -0.28 -11.26
N GLU A 98 -16.60 -1.19 -12.20
CA GLU A 98 -15.28 -1.81 -12.36
C GLU A 98 -14.21 -0.78 -12.77
N ARG A 99 -14.53 0.16 -13.66
CA ARG A 99 -13.60 1.26 -14.00
C ARG A 99 -13.30 2.16 -12.82
N GLU A 100 -14.27 2.44 -11.97
CA GLU A 100 -14.02 3.19 -10.73
C GLU A 100 -13.18 2.41 -9.73
N LYS A 101 -13.42 1.11 -9.58
CA LYS A 101 -12.60 0.25 -8.71
C LYS A 101 -11.16 0.20 -9.18
N ILE A 102 -10.93 0.02 -10.49
CA ILE A 102 -9.59 0.03 -11.08
C ILE A 102 -8.90 1.38 -10.86
N LYS A 103 -9.61 2.50 -11.05
CA LYS A 103 -9.05 3.84 -10.78
C LYS A 103 -8.66 4.03 -9.32
N LYS A 104 -9.50 3.59 -8.38
CA LYS A 104 -9.20 3.67 -6.93
C LYS A 104 -8.01 2.80 -6.54
N GLU A 105 -7.93 1.58 -7.09
CA GLU A 105 -6.79 0.69 -6.85
C GLU A 105 -5.48 1.24 -7.48
N GLU A 106 -5.55 1.87 -8.65
CA GLU A 106 -4.40 2.51 -9.29
C GLU A 106 -3.93 3.74 -8.50
N GLU A 107 -4.85 4.57 -8.02
CA GLU A 107 -4.54 5.73 -7.17
C GLU A 107 -3.94 5.30 -5.82
N GLU A 108 -4.48 4.26 -5.19
CA GLU A 108 -3.92 3.69 -3.96
C GLU A 108 -2.51 3.13 -4.20
N ARG A 109 -2.30 2.42 -5.32
CA ARG A 109 -0.97 1.93 -5.70
C ARG A 109 0.01 3.08 -5.91
N ARG A 110 -0.41 4.14 -6.60
CA ARG A 110 0.41 5.34 -6.82
C ARG A 110 0.75 6.04 -5.50
N SER A 111 -0.20 6.16 -4.59
CA SER A 111 0.04 6.74 -3.26
C SER A 111 1.06 5.91 -2.46
N ARG A 112 1.01 4.57 -2.55
CA ARG A 112 1.98 3.69 -1.89
C ARG A 112 3.38 3.83 -2.49
N GLU A 113 3.48 3.94 -3.82
CA GLU A 113 4.75 4.16 -4.52
C GLU A 113 5.37 5.52 -4.15
N GLU A 114 4.57 6.60 -4.09
CA GLU A 114 5.02 7.93 -3.67
C GLU A 114 5.47 7.96 -2.20
N GLU A 115 4.77 7.25 -1.30
CA GLU A 115 5.17 7.13 0.11
C GLU A 115 6.49 6.37 0.25
N GLU A 116 6.65 5.27 -0.50
CA GLU A 116 7.88 4.50 -0.50
C GLU A 116 9.05 5.29 -1.11
N GLU A 117 8.81 6.06 -2.17
CA GLU A 117 9.79 6.96 -2.75
C GLU A 117 10.22 8.06 -1.77
N LYS A 118 9.27 8.68 -1.05
CA LYS A 118 9.59 9.63 0.03
C LYS A 118 10.43 9.00 1.14
N ARG A 119 10.19 7.73 1.46
CA ARG A 119 11.02 6.98 2.43
C ARG A 119 12.44 6.78 1.90
N ARG A 120 12.60 6.35 0.64
CA ARG A 120 13.93 6.19 0.01
C ARG A 120 14.69 7.52 -0.06
N GLU A 121 13.99 8.60 -0.36
CA GLU A 121 14.56 9.94 -0.43
C GLU A 121 15.01 10.46 0.95
N ARG A 122 14.25 10.15 2.01
CA ARG A 122 14.67 10.44 3.39
C ARG A 122 15.93 9.67 3.74
N ASP A 123 15.97 8.37 3.47
CA ASP A 123 17.15 7.54 3.73
C ASP A 123 18.38 8.03 2.95
N ARG A 124 18.19 8.51 1.71
CA ARG A 124 19.26 9.13 0.91
C ARG A 124 19.78 10.41 1.57
N LYS A 125 18.89 11.31 1.96
CA LYS A 125 19.24 12.56 2.66
C LYS A 125 19.94 12.29 3.99
N ASP A 126 19.49 11.30 4.76
CA ASP A 126 20.09 10.95 6.04
C ASP A 126 21.53 10.44 5.86
N ARG A 127 21.79 9.67 4.80
CA ARG A 127 23.16 9.25 4.43
C ARG A 127 24.03 10.44 4.03
N GLU A 128 23.50 11.37 3.25
CA GLU A 128 24.21 12.59 2.85
C GLU A 128 24.52 13.49 4.04
N VAL A 129 23.56 13.65 4.97
CA VAL A 129 23.75 14.39 6.22
C VAL A 129 24.79 13.71 7.10
N ALA A 130 24.77 12.38 7.20
CA ALA A 130 25.78 11.63 7.95
C ALA A 130 27.18 11.80 7.35
N TYR A 131 27.30 11.73 6.01
CA TYR A 131 28.56 11.96 5.30
C TYR A 131 29.06 13.40 5.50
N LYS A 132 28.17 14.40 5.36
CA LYS A 132 28.50 15.81 5.58
C LYS A 132 28.96 16.06 7.01
N LYS A 133 28.26 15.52 8.01
CA LYS A 133 28.66 15.62 9.42
C LYS A 133 30.03 15.00 9.67
N MET A 134 30.31 13.83 9.07
CA MET A 134 31.62 13.20 9.18
C MET A 134 32.73 14.04 8.53
N SER A 135 32.45 14.62 7.35
CA SER A 135 33.38 15.52 6.65
C SER A 135 33.65 16.79 7.45
N GLU A 136 32.61 17.43 7.98
CA GLU A 136 32.74 18.62 8.84
C GLU A 136 33.53 18.32 10.12
N GLU A 137 33.29 17.17 10.75
CA GLU A 137 34.05 16.75 11.93
C GLU A 137 35.53 16.49 11.59
N MET A 138 35.80 15.81 10.46
CA MET A 138 37.16 15.56 9.98
C MET A 138 37.88 16.87 9.65
N ASN A 139 37.22 17.80 8.95
CA ASN A 139 37.74 19.11 8.64
C ASN A 139 37.99 19.93 9.92
N ALA A 140 37.10 19.91 10.90
CA ALA A 140 37.30 20.59 12.18
C ALA A 140 38.50 20.03 12.97
N ARG A 141 38.70 18.72 12.95
CA ARG A 141 39.90 18.08 13.53
C ARG A 141 41.16 18.48 12.74
N PHE A 142 41.07 18.51 11.42
CA PHE A 142 42.16 18.93 10.55
C PHE A 142 42.56 20.39 10.82
N TYR A 143 41.61 21.33 10.86
CA TYR A 143 41.89 22.74 11.19
C TYR A 143 42.59 22.90 12.55
N LYS A 144 42.16 22.15 13.58
CA LYS A 144 42.84 22.16 14.90
C LYS A 144 44.28 21.65 14.83
N VAL A 145 44.54 20.62 14.03
CA VAL A 145 45.90 20.10 13.82
C VAL A 145 46.75 21.11 13.05
N SER A 146 46.20 21.72 12.00
CA SER A 146 46.88 22.77 11.24
C SER A 146 47.24 23.98 12.13
N GLU A 147 46.30 24.44 12.96
CA GLU A 147 46.55 25.53 13.93
C GLU A 147 47.61 25.14 14.97
N ALA A 148 47.60 23.90 15.48
CA ALA A 148 48.61 23.41 16.41
C ALA A 148 50.01 23.29 15.77
N LEU A 149 50.07 22.99 14.47
CA LEU A 149 51.31 22.97 13.70
C LEU A 149 51.80 24.40 13.43
N GLU A 150 50.94 25.30 13.00
CA GLU A 150 51.27 26.72 12.75
C GLU A 150 51.70 27.46 14.01
N SER A 151 51.06 27.21 15.16
CA SER A 151 51.45 27.83 16.43
C SER A 151 52.80 27.32 16.97
N LYS A 152 53.18 26.08 16.66
CA LYS A 152 54.51 25.54 16.97
C LYS A 152 55.57 26.03 15.99
N THR A 153 55.28 26.05 14.70
CA THR A 153 56.23 26.54 13.70
C THR A 153 56.43 28.05 13.78
N THR A 154 55.41 28.84 14.07
CA THR A 154 55.59 30.30 14.24
C THR A 154 56.38 30.67 15.49
N LYS A 155 56.29 29.93 16.60
CA LYS A 155 57.06 30.25 17.82
C LYS A 155 58.45 29.65 17.85
N ASP A 156 58.59 28.38 17.49
CA ASP A 156 59.87 27.69 17.50
C ASP A 156 60.62 27.95 16.19
N SER A 157 59.96 27.82 15.03
CA SER A 157 60.60 28.15 13.76
C SER A 157 60.84 29.65 13.57
N SER A 158 60.08 30.60 14.13
CA SER A 158 60.48 32.02 13.99
C SER A 158 61.72 32.37 14.84
N LYS A 159 61.92 31.72 16.00
CA LYS A 159 63.14 31.88 16.80
C LYS A 159 64.31 31.12 16.19
N GLU A 160 64.08 29.90 15.74
CA GLU A 160 65.08 29.05 15.09
C GLU A 160 65.47 29.60 13.71
N ILE A 161 64.53 30.13 12.92
CA ILE A 161 64.81 30.85 11.67
C ILE A 161 65.56 32.16 11.95
N ALA A 162 65.26 32.88 13.04
CA ALA A 162 66.04 34.07 13.42
C ALA A 162 67.49 33.69 13.81
N MET A 163 67.66 32.65 14.62
CA MET A 163 68.98 32.14 15.00
C MET A 163 69.74 31.55 13.82
N LEU A 164 69.08 30.78 12.95
CA LEU A 164 69.67 30.25 11.72
C LEU A 164 69.97 31.37 10.72
N LYS A 165 69.18 32.44 10.65
CA LYS A 165 69.50 33.63 9.83
C LYS A 165 70.72 34.35 10.37
N GLU A 166 70.84 34.55 11.67
CA GLU A 166 72.02 35.17 12.30
C GLU A 166 73.26 34.26 12.19
N GLN A 167 73.08 32.94 12.22
CA GLN A 167 74.14 31.96 12.00
C GLN A 167 74.51 31.86 10.51
N ILE A 168 73.56 31.98 9.59
CA ILE A 168 73.77 32.08 8.14
C ILE A 168 74.45 33.40 7.80
N GLU A 169 74.12 34.52 8.43
CA GLU A 169 74.77 35.81 8.22
C GLU A 169 76.22 35.78 8.74
N ARG A 170 76.44 35.16 9.92
CA ARG A 170 77.78 34.82 10.42
C ARG A 170 78.54 33.87 9.49
N LEU A 171 77.86 32.87 8.92
CA LEU A 171 78.48 31.89 8.03
C LEU A 171 78.69 32.43 6.61
N GLN A 172 77.83 33.30 6.09
CA GLN A 172 77.94 34.02 4.81
C GLN A 172 79.08 35.04 4.87
N HIS A 173 79.26 35.71 6.02
CA HIS A 173 80.47 36.48 6.29
C HIS A 173 81.76 35.63 6.31
N THR A 174 81.65 34.30 6.42
CA THR A 174 82.80 33.36 6.37
C THR A 174 82.83 32.46 5.12
N LYS A 175 81.81 32.51 4.26
CA LYS A 175 81.63 31.65 3.09
C LYS A 175 81.04 32.45 1.94
N ASP A 176 81.85 33.35 1.40
CA ASP A 176 81.98 33.40 -0.05
C ASP A 176 82.58 32.06 -0.50
N GLY A 177 81.72 31.09 -0.84
CA GLY A 177 82.18 29.76 -1.24
C GLY A 177 81.08 28.70 -1.23
N ASP A 178 80.45 28.54 -2.40
CA ASP A 178 79.72 27.39 -2.95
C ASP A 178 78.64 26.68 -2.10
N ARG A 179 77.42 26.63 -2.66
CA ARG A 179 76.26 25.93 -2.12
C ARG A 179 75.73 24.89 -3.11
N PRO A 180 75.58 23.60 -2.74
CA PRO A 180 74.79 22.66 -3.51
C PRO A 180 73.35 22.53 -2.95
N SER A 181 72.39 22.44 -3.87
CA SER A 181 70.95 22.28 -3.62
C SER A 181 70.60 20.89 -3.11
N SER A 182 69.80 20.83 -2.04
CA SER A 182 69.17 19.60 -1.52
C SER A 182 67.82 19.38 -2.21
N SER A 183 67.75 18.38 -3.10
CA SER A 183 66.61 18.05 -3.98
C SER A 183 65.73 16.88 -3.49
N GLY A 184 65.94 16.36 -2.27
CA GLY A 184 65.35 15.08 -1.84
C GLY A 184 63.88 15.10 -1.40
N ALA A 185 63.39 16.21 -0.84
CA ALA A 185 62.06 16.25 -0.21
C ALA A 185 60.89 16.18 -1.22
N THR A 186 61.07 16.77 -2.40
CA THR A 186 60.04 16.74 -3.47
C THR A 186 59.87 15.35 -4.08
N SER A 187 60.88 14.47 -3.96
CA SER A 187 60.84 13.16 -4.61
C SER A 187 59.84 12.20 -3.96
N ILE A 188 59.64 12.27 -2.64
CA ILE A 188 58.75 11.36 -1.89
C ILE A 188 57.28 11.78 -2.03
N GLU A 189 56.99 13.09 -2.00
CA GLU A 189 55.63 13.59 -2.27
C GLU A 189 55.19 13.29 -3.70
N ASN A 190 56.09 13.43 -4.68
CA ASN A 190 55.82 13.05 -6.06
C ASN A 190 55.57 11.53 -6.22
N GLU A 191 56.24 10.69 -5.43
CA GLU A 191 56.01 9.23 -5.40
C GLU A 191 54.63 8.88 -4.84
N MET A 192 54.21 9.55 -3.75
CA MET A 192 52.92 9.30 -3.10
C MET A 192 51.75 9.77 -3.99
N MET A 193 51.92 10.90 -4.66
CA MET A 193 50.92 11.44 -5.59
C MET A 193 50.74 10.55 -6.82
N ARG A 194 51.82 9.97 -7.35
CA ARG A 194 51.75 8.95 -8.43
C ARG A 194 50.96 7.73 -8.01
N LYS A 195 51.22 7.17 -6.82
CA LYS A 195 50.49 5.99 -6.32
C LYS A 195 49.00 6.25 -6.09
N LEU A 196 48.62 7.46 -5.67
CA LEU A 196 47.21 7.84 -5.53
C LEU A 196 46.53 7.92 -6.90
N HIS A 197 47.19 8.52 -7.88
CA HIS A 197 46.69 8.60 -9.26
C HIS A 197 46.52 7.21 -9.90
N GLU A 198 47.50 6.32 -9.74
CA GLU A 198 47.41 4.94 -10.25
C GLU A 198 46.24 4.16 -9.62
N LEU A 199 45.97 4.33 -8.32
CA LEU A 199 44.82 3.71 -7.67
C LEU A 199 43.49 4.30 -8.13
N GLU A 200 43.45 5.60 -8.43
CA GLU A 200 42.27 6.28 -8.96
C GLU A 200 41.99 5.84 -10.41
N GLU A 201 43.02 5.73 -11.25
CA GLU A 201 42.90 5.20 -12.61
C GLU A 201 42.47 3.73 -12.61
N PHE A 202 43.02 2.90 -11.71
CA PHE A 202 42.61 1.50 -11.60
C PHE A 202 41.13 1.38 -11.19
N LYS A 203 40.69 2.18 -10.22
CA LYS A 203 39.28 2.22 -9.81
C LYS A 203 38.38 2.75 -10.91
N SER A 204 38.79 3.80 -11.61
CA SER A 204 38.06 4.40 -12.73
C SER A 204 37.93 3.40 -13.89
N SER A 205 39.00 2.67 -14.22
CA SER A 205 38.99 1.63 -15.24
C SER A 205 38.11 0.44 -14.86
N ALA A 206 38.18 -0.02 -13.61
CA ALA A 206 37.31 -1.08 -13.09
C ALA A 206 35.83 -0.66 -13.10
N GLN A 207 35.54 0.59 -12.75
CA GLN A 207 34.20 1.16 -12.79
C GLN A 207 33.70 1.27 -14.23
N ALA A 208 34.50 1.80 -15.16
CA ALA A 208 34.13 1.90 -16.57
C ALA A 208 33.85 0.53 -17.20
N GLU A 209 34.61 -0.50 -16.80
CA GLU A 209 34.38 -1.87 -17.24
C GLU A 209 33.10 -2.48 -16.62
N ALA A 210 32.76 -2.15 -15.38
CA ALA A 210 31.47 -2.52 -14.79
C ALA A 210 30.31 -1.83 -15.49
N ASP A 211 30.43 -0.53 -15.78
CA ASP A 211 29.42 0.26 -16.49
C ASP A 211 29.20 -0.29 -17.90
N ARG A 212 30.26 -0.68 -18.62
CA ARG A 212 30.15 -1.39 -19.90
C ARG A 212 29.32 -2.67 -19.81
N ARG A 213 29.53 -3.48 -18.77
CA ARG A 213 28.72 -4.71 -18.56
C ARG A 213 27.27 -4.40 -18.27
N VAL A 214 27.00 -3.37 -17.47
CA VAL A 214 25.63 -2.93 -17.19
C VAL A 214 24.95 -2.47 -18.47
N THR A 215 25.61 -1.67 -19.31
CA THR A 215 25.03 -1.22 -20.58
C THR A 215 24.64 -2.36 -21.50
N LEU A 216 25.46 -3.42 -21.59
CA LEU A 216 25.14 -4.61 -22.39
C LEU A 216 23.95 -5.38 -21.83
N LEU A 217 23.89 -5.57 -20.51
CA LEU A 217 22.74 -6.23 -19.86
C LEU A 217 21.45 -5.42 -20.04
N GLU A 218 21.53 -4.09 -20.00
CA GLU A 218 20.38 -3.23 -20.27
C GLU A 218 19.87 -3.37 -21.71
N GLU A 219 20.78 -3.48 -22.69
CA GLU A 219 20.43 -3.75 -24.08
C GLU A 219 19.78 -5.12 -24.25
N GLU A 220 20.33 -6.18 -23.63
CA GLU A 220 19.72 -7.51 -23.63
C GLU A 220 18.32 -7.51 -23.02
N VAL A 221 18.13 -6.81 -21.88
CA VAL A 221 16.81 -6.66 -21.25
C VAL A 221 15.84 -5.92 -22.17
N LYS A 222 16.28 -4.89 -22.91
CA LYS A 222 15.45 -4.19 -23.90
C LYS A 222 15.01 -5.15 -25.01
N VAL A 223 15.92 -5.95 -25.56
CA VAL A 223 15.61 -6.94 -26.60
C VAL A 223 14.64 -8.00 -26.08
N LEU A 224 14.87 -8.55 -24.88
CA LEU A 224 13.98 -9.54 -24.27
C LEU A 224 12.58 -8.99 -24.04
N LYS A 225 12.45 -7.75 -23.59
CA LYS A 225 11.14 -7.08 -23.44
C LYS A 225 10.41 -6.93 -24.78
N LEU A 226 11.13 -6.56 -25.84
CA LEU A 226 10.55 -6.45 -27.19
C LEU A 226 10.09 -7.82 -27.73
N LEU A 227 10.89 -8.87 -27.51
CA LEU A 227 10.50 -10.24 -27.87
C LEU A 227 9.28 -10.71 -27.09
N HIS A 228 9.24 -10.46 -25.78
CA HIS A 228 8.09 -10.80 -24.95
C HIS A 228 6.82 -10.10 -25.45
N LYS A 229 6.91 -8.80 -25.74
CA LYS A 229 5.79 -8.05 -26.30
C LYS A 229 5.33 -8.63 -27.63
N ARG A 230 6.25 -8.98 -28.54
CA ARG A 230 5.90 -9.62 -29.81
C ARG A 230 5.16 -10.94 -29.62
N VAL A 231 5.63 -11.78 -28.68
CA VAL A 231 4.97 -13.06 -28.36
C VAL A 231 3.58 -12.83 -27.76
N GLN A 232 3.42 -11.79 -26.93
CA GLN A 232 2.12 -11.39 -26.41
C GLN A 232 1.18 -10.92 -27.53
N ASP A 233 1.65 -10.02 -28.40
CA ASP A 233 0.89 -9.52 -29.54
C ASP A 233 0.48 -10.69 -30.47
N GLU A 234 1.38 -11.65 -30.69
CA GLU A 234 1.09 -12.87 -31.46
C GLU A 234 0.03 -13.73 -30.77
N ALA A 235 0.16 -13.98 -29.47
CA ALA A 235 -0.83 -14.74 -28.71
C ALA A 235 -2.21 -14.05 -28.71
N GLU A 236 -2.24 -12.72 -28.63
CA GLU A 236 -3.46 -11.92 -28.75
C GLU A 236 -4.06 -12.03 -30.15
N SER A 237 -3.22 -11.99 -31.19
CA SER A 237 -3.67 -12.18 -32.58
C SER A 237 -4.30 -13.56 -32.79
N TRP A 238 -3.69 -14.62 -32.24
CA TRP A 238 -4.25 -15.97 -32.26
C TRP A 238 -5.57 -16.06 -31.48
N LYS A 239 -5.66 -15.38 -30.33
CA LYS A 239 -6.90 -15.29 -29.55
C LYS A 239 -7.99 -14.58 -30.33
N GLN A 240 -7.69 -13.48 -31.02
CA GLN A 240 -8.64 -12.74 -31.84
C GLN A 240 -9.08 -13.57 -33.06
N GLU A 241 -8.17 -14.28 -33.72
CA GLU A 241 -8.49 -15.15 -34.86
C GLU A 241 -9.33 -16.37 -34.43
N ALA A 242 -9.13 -16.89 -33.21
CA ALA A 242 -9.99 -17.92 -32.63
C ALA A 242 -11.41 -17.41 -32.36
N LEU A 243 -11.55 -16.13 -31.98
CA LEU A 243 -12.84 -15.48 -31.71
C LEU A 243 -13.53 -14.93 -32.98
N ARG A 244 -12.90 -15.04 -34.16
CA ARG A 244 -13.41 -14.48 -35.40
C ARG A 244 -14.70 -15.20 -35.85
N PRO A 245 -15.82 -14.46 -36.04
CA PRO A 245 -17.07 -15.04 -36.52
C PRO A 245 -16.88 -15.66 -37.91
N GLY A 246 -17.08 -16.98 -38.02
CA GLY A 246 -16.86 -17.75 -39.25
C GLY A 246 -15.76 -18.81 -39.16
N ASN A 247 -14.97 -18.83 -38.09
CA ASN A 247 -14.01 -19.91 -37.84
C ASN A 247 -14.76 -21.16 -37.36
N LYS A 248 -14.85 -22.20 -38.21
CA LYS A 248 -15.57 -23.46 -37.89
C LYS A 248 -14.87 -24.33 -36.84
N ARG A 249 -13.75 -23.86 -36.27
CA ARG A 249 -12.99 -24.53 -35.20
C ARG A 249 -13.27 -23.85 -33.86
N GLY A 250 -14.43 -24.13 -33.28
CA GLY A 250 -14.66 -23.99 -31.84
C GLY A 250 -15.21 -22.65 -31.37
N CYS A 251 -16.49 -22.40 -31.60
CA CYS A 251 -17.30 -21.54 -30.75
C CYS A 251 -18.18 -22.45 -29.88
N ILE A 252 -17.65 -22.99 -28.78
CA ILE A 252 -18.50 -23.58 -27.74
C ILE A 252 -19.01 -22.39 -26.93
N ALA A 253 -20.20 -21.91 -27.29
CA ALA A 253 -20.96 -21.02 -26.43
C ALA A 253 -21.25 -21.79 -25.13
N ILE A 254 -20.57 -21.41 -24.05
CA ILE A 254 -20.98 -21.79 -22.69
C ILE A 254 -22.18 -20.90 -22.35
N SER A 255 -23.34 -21.22 -22.91
CA SER A 255 -24.61 -20.76 -22.36
C SER A 255 -24.95 -21.66 -21.18
N GLU A 256 -25.25 -21.05 -20.04
CA GLU A 256 -25.76 -21.70 -18.84
C GLU A 256 -26.84 -22.73 -19.20
N SER A 257 -26.67 -23.94 -18.67
CA SER A 257 -27.50 -25.10 -18.98
C SER A 257 -28.96 -24.92 -18.57
N PRO A 258 -29.92 -25.01 -19.51
CA PRO A 258 -31.27 -25.43 -19.17
C PRO A 258 -31.29 -26.96 -19.18
N SER A 259 -31.72 -27.52 -18.06
CA SER A 259 -31.89 -28.95 -17.81
C SER A 259 -32.46 -29.71 -19.03
N LEU A 260 -31.72 -30.71 -19.52
CA LEU A 260 -32.10 -31.53 -20.67
C LEU A 260 -33.20 -32.53 -20.30
N MET A 261 -34.37 -32.33 -20.90
CA MET A 261 -35.23 -33.44 -21.29
C MET A 261 -34.52 -34.27 -22.37
N THR A 262 -34.67 -35.57 -22.22
CA THR A 262 -34.00 -36.66 -22.93
C THR A 262 -34.12 -36.55 -24.46
N ARG A 263 -32.99 -36.47 -25.17
CA ARG A 263 -32.87 -36.97 -26.55
C ARG A 263 -31.56 -37.73 -26.72
N LYS A 264 -31.69 -39.03 -27.03
CA LYS A 264 -30.62 -39.90 -27.48
C LYS A 264 -30.15 -39.42 -28.85
N GLY A 265 -28.91 -38.97 -28.95
CA GLY A 265 -28.18 -38.80 -30.21
C GLY A 265 -26.88 -39.59 -30.10
N GLN A 266 -26.65 -40.51 -31.03
CA GLN A 266 -25.42 -41.29 -31.15
C GLN A 266 -24.22 -40.36 -31.29
N GLU A 267 -23.33 -40.39 -30.29
CA GLU A 267 -22.09 -39.65 -30.29
C GLU A 267 -20.98 -40.51 -30.90
N SER A 268 -20.62 -40.25 -32.15
CA SER A 268 -19.41 -40.77 -32.78
C SER A 268 -18.24 -39.85 -32.43
N GLN A 269 -17.73 -39.94 -31.20
CA GLN A 269 -16.42 -39.40 -30.85
C GLN A 269 -15.32 -40.35 -31.33
N ARG A 270 -15.08 -40.37 -32.64
CA ARG A 270 -13.85 -40.97 -33.17
C ARG A 270 -12.72 -39.94 -33.05
N TRP A 271 -12.20 -39.77 -31.84
CA TRP A 271 -10.91 -39.10 -31.64
C TRP A 271 -9.86 -39.82 -32.50
N THR A 272 -9.19 -39.09 -33.38
CA THR A 272 -8.08 -39.68 -34.14
C THR A 272 -6.98 -40.09 -33.14
N PRO A 273 -6.37 -41.28 -33.27
CA PRO A 273 -5.38 -41.79 -32.31
C PRO A 273 -4.19 -40.84 -32.07
N LEU A 274 -3.89 -40.01 -33.06
CA LEU A 274 -2.79 -39.06 -33.04
C LEU A 274 -3.07 -37.84 -32.13
N LEU A 275 -4.32 -37.37 -32.09
CA LEU A 275 -4.74 -36.27 -31.21
C LEU A 275 -4.74 -36.70 -29.74
N LEU A 276 -5.26 -37.91 -29.43
CA LEU A 276 -5.23 -38.42 -28.06
C LEU A 276 -3.80 -38.66 -27.55
N ARG A 277 -2.89 -39.10 -28.43
CA ARG A 277 -1.46 -39.24 -28.11
C ARG A 277 -0.79 -37.88 -27.85
N HIS A 278 -1.13 -36.86 -28.65
CA HIS A 278 -0.60 -35.51 -28.47
C HIS A 278 -1.10 -34.86 -27.18
N TYR A 279 -2.41 -34.93 -26.87
CA TYR A 279 -2.98 -34.46 -25.61
C TYR A 279 -2.41 -35.22 -24.39
N GLY A 280 -2.16 -36.52 -24.54
CA GLY A 280 -1.49 -37.31 -23.51
C GLY A 280 -0.02 -36.93 -23.30
N ALA A 281 0.69 -36.53 -24.35
CA ALA A 281 2.08 -36.08 -24.25
C ALA A 281 2.19 -34.71 -23.57
N THR A 282 1.38 -33.73 -24.01
CA THR A 282 1.36 -32.38 -23.42
C THR A 282 0.91 -32.40 -21.96
N ARG A 283 -0.02 -33.29 -21.59
CA ARG A 283 -0.42 -33.48 -20.19
C ARG A 283 0.71 -34.04 -19.32
N ARG A 284 1.49 -35.01 -19.83
CA ARG A 284 2.63 -35.56 -19.10
C ARG A 284 3.76 -34.54 -18.94
N GLU A 285 4.01 -33.72 -19.98
CA GLU A 285 4.96 -32.62 -19.91
C GLU A 285 4.52 -31.56 -18.89
N ALA A 286 3.24 -31.18 -18.88
CA ALA A 286 2.68 -30.28 -17.87
C ALA A 286 2.78 -30.85 -16.44
N ASP A 287 2.55 -32.15 -16.26
CA ASP A 287 2.69 -32.83 -14.98
C ASP A 287 4.14 -32.88 -14.49
N LEU A 288 5.11 -33.06 -15.39
CA LEU A 288 6.55 -33.01 -15.06
C LEU A 288 6.99 -31.59 -14.70
N LEU A 289 6.53 -30.58 -15.43
CA LEU A 289 6.81 -29.17 -15.12
C LEU A 289 6.21 -28.77 -13.77
N ARG A 290 4.99 -29.23 -13.46
CA ARG A 290 4.36 -28.99 -12.16
C ARG A 290 5.16 -29.63 -11.02
N LYS A 291 5.56 -30.89 -11.16
CA LYS A 291 6.43 -31.55 -10.16
C LYS A 291 7.78 -30.86 -10.01
N GLY A 292 8.39 -30.43 -11.10
CA GLY A 292 9.63 -29.65 -11.05
C GLY A 292 9.45 -28.33 -10.30
N LYS A 293 8.35 -27.63 -10.55
CA LYS A 293 7.98 -26.41 -9.83
C LYS A 293 7.76 -26.66 -8.34
N GLU A 294 7.04 -27.71 -7.97
CA GLU A 294 6.82 -28.11 -6.57
C GLU A 294 8.16 -28.38 -5.85
N THR A 295 9.11 -29.07 -6.49
CA THR A 295 10.43 -29.31 -5.88
C THR A 295 11.27 -28.04 -5.74
N MET A 296 11.19 -27.12 -6.69
CA MET A 296 11.86 -25.82 -6.59
C MET A 296 11.22 -24.93 -5.53
N GLU A 297 9.89 -24.94 -5.41
CA GLU A 297 9.16 -24.22 -4.37
C GLU A 297 9.48 -24.75 -2.97
N GLN A 298 9.59 -26.08 -2.80
CA GLN A 298 10.05 -26.69 -1.55
C GLN A 298 11.49 -26.29 -1.19
N GLU A 299 12.39 -26.24 -2.17
CA GLU A 299 13.77 -25.79 -1.92
C GLU A 299 13.83 -24.29 -1.59
N ILE A 300 13.01 -23.47 -2.24
CA ILE A 300 12.87 -22.04 -1.90
C ILE A 300 12.34 -21.88 -0.47
N GLU A 301 11.37 -22.69 -0.05
CA GLU A 301 10.84 -22.65 1.31
C GLU A 301 11.89 -23.07 2.34
N ARG A 302 12.65 -24.15 2.07
CA ARG A 302 13.80 -24.57 2.88
C ARG A 302 14.86 -23.48 3.00
N LEU A 303 15.21 -22.83 1.89
CA LEU A 303 16.19 -21.73 1.88
C LEU A 303 15.66 -20.50 2.62
N LYS A 304 14.36 -20.20 2.52
CA LYS A 304 13.72 -19.13 3.30
C LYS A 304 13.78 -19.42 4.80
N GLU A 305 13.46 -20.65 5.22
CA GLU A 305 13.58 -21.08 6.61
C GLU A 305 15.02 -20.95 7.11
N GLU A 306 16.00 -21.41 6.32
CA GLU A 306 17.41 -21.31 6.67
C GLU A 306 17.89 -19.86 6.78
N VAL A 307 17.44 -18.97 5.89
CA VAL A 307 17.71 -17.54 5.98
C VAL A 307 17.09 -16.93 7.23
N THR A 308 15.86 -17.31 7.59
CA THR A 308 15.24 -16.83 8.84
C THR A 308 15.98 -17.34 10.07
N ARG A 309 16.45 -18.60 10.05
CA ARG A 309 17.25 -19.21 11.12
C ARG A 309 18.58 -18.47 11.32
N LEU A 310 19.32 -18.25 10.23
CA LEU A 310 20.59 -17.50 10.28
C LEU A 310 20.40 -16.04 10.69
N ASN A 311 19.28 -15.42 10.31
CA ASN A 311 18.97 -14.05 10.74
C ASN A 311 18.64 -13.99 12.24
N LEU A 312 17.88 -14.96 12.77
CA LEU A 312 17.62 -15.10 14.20
C LEU A 312 18.91 -15.40 14.98
N GLU A 313 19.79 -16.26 14.46
CA GLU A 313 21.10 -16.56 15.04
C GLU A 313 22.00 -15.33 15.06
N ARG A 314 22.01 -14.53 13.99
CA ARG A 314 22.72 -13.25 13.93
C ARG A 314 22.16 -12.20 14.90
N GLN A 315 20.83 -12.17 15.09
CA GLN A 315 20.19 -11.30 16.07
C GLN A 315 20.49 -11.75 17.51
N CYS A 316 20.52 -13.06 17.79
CA CYS A 316 20.90 -13.61 19.10
C CYS A 316 22.40 -13.44 19.39
N ALA A 317 23.27 -13.61 18.38
CA ALA A 317 24.70 -13.33 18.49
C ALA A 317 24.97 -11.83 18.74
N GLY A 318 24.08 -10.95 18.29
CA GLY A 318 24.07 -9.52 18.61
C GLY A 318 23.74 -9.20 20.08
N THR A 319 23.19 -10.15 20.83
CA THR A 319 22.89 -10.00 22.27
C THR A 319 23.94 -10.63 23.21
N ALA A 320 24.91 -11.38 22.67
CA ALA A 320 25.86 -12.16 23.45
C ALA A 320 27.28 -11.58 23.56
N SER A 321 27.47 -10.29 23.25
CA SER A 321 28.77 -9.63 23.39
C SER A 321 28.65 -8.40 24.29
N ASN A 322 28.59 -8.65 25.60
CA ASN A 322 28.85 -7.65 26.64
C ASN A 322 30.31 -7.13 26.58
N LEU A 323 31.12 -7.58 25.60
CA LEU A 323 32.49 -7.12 25.39
C LEU A 323 32.51 -5.71 24.80
N LYS A 324 31.60 -5.35 23.89
CA LYS A 324 31.56 -3.99 23.32
C LYS A 324 31.10 -2.95 24.34
N ALA A 325 30.07 -3.28 25.12
CA ALA A 325 29.63 -2.45 26.24
C ALA A 325 30.73 -2.30 27.32
N LYS A 326 31.44 -3.38 27.68
CA LYS A 326 32.57 -3.32 28.63
C LYS A 326 33.78 -2.55 28.09
N MET A 327 34.05 -2.62 26.78
CA MET A 327 35.10 -1.83 26.14
C MET A 327 34.75 -0.32 26.13
N ASP A 328 33.48 0.02 25.88
CA ASP A 328 32.98 1.39 25.93
C ASP A 328 32.89 1.93 27.38
N GLU A 329 32.61 1.07 28.36
CA GLU A 329 32.59 1.41 29.80
C GLU A 329 34.01 1.61 30.37
N ALA A 330 34.99 0.81 29.94
CA ALA A 330 36.40 1.00 30.30
C ALA A 330 37.00 2.29 29.68
N ALA A 331 36.56 2.65 28.47
CA ALA A 331 36.98 3.89 27.81
C ALA A 331 36.43 5.14 28.52
N THR A 332 35.18 5.07 29.01
CA THR A 332 34.49 6.20 29.66
C THR A 332 34.86 6.40 31.14
N ASN A 333 35.35 5.37 31.82
CA ASN A 333 35.79 5.46 33.22
C ASN A 333 37.17 6.11 33.43
N SER A 334 37.94 6.36 32.37
CA SER A 334 39.24 7.06 32.47
C SER A 334 39.13 8.59 32.60
N ALA A 335 37.92 9.15 32.48
CA ALA A 335 37.70 10.59 32.49
C ALA A 335 36.44 11.00 33.27
N ARG A 336 36.43 10.86 34.61
CA ARG A 336 35.46 11.56 35.45
C ARG A 336 36.14 12.49 36.45
N LYS A 337 36.52 13.66 35.95
CA LYS A 337 36.73 14.87 36.74
C LYS A 337 35.43 15.70 36.64
N LYS A 338 34.67 15.70 37.73
CA LYS A 338 33.77 16.76 38.26
C LYS A 338 33.09 17.70 37.23
N GLY A 339 31.75 17.59 37.11
CA GLY A 339 30.90 18.76 36.79
C GLY A 339 29.63 18.52 35.94
N LYS A 340 28.48 18.80 36.55
CA LYS A 340 27.18 19.28 36.00
C LYS A 340 26.56 18.55 34.80
N GLU A 341 25.42 17.89 35.03
CA GLU A 341 24.43 17.57 33.99
C GLU A 341 23.38 18.69 33.84
N PRO A 342 22.96 19.02 32.61
CA PRO A 342 21.64 19.55 32.30
C PRO A 342 20.69 18.45 31.75
N ALA A 343 19.39 18.72 31.88
CA ALA A 343 18.28 17.76 31.91
C ALA A 343 17.82 17.14 30.57
N SER A 344 17.53 15.84 30.63
CA SER A 344 16.33 15.09 30.18
C SER A 344 15.45 15.58 29.01
N VAL A 345 16.00 15.70 27.81
CA VAL A 345 15.18 15.80 26.58
C VAL A 345 14.93 14.42 25.94
N GLY A 346 15.79 13.43 26.18
CA GLY A 346 15.71 12.11 25.52
C GLY A 346 14.65 11.12 26.04
N LYS A 347 14.07 11.36 27.22
CA LYS A 347 13.10 10.43 27.84
C LYS A 347 11.65 10.72 27.40
N THR A 348 11.32 12.00 27.22
CA THR A 348 10.00 12.46 26.78
C THR A 348 9.65 12.04 25.35
N TYR A 349 10.64 11.98 24.45
CA TYR A 349 10.41 11.54 23.06
C TYR A 349 10.09 10.06 22.93
N LYS A 350 10.68 9.18 23.75
CA LYS A 350 10.36 7.74 23.73
C LYS A 350 8.95 7.49 24.28
N GLU A 351 8.62 8.09 25.42
CA GLU A 351 7.29 7.96 26.04
C GLU A 351 6.18 8.55 25.15
N ALA A 352 6.47 9.62 24.38
CA ALA A 352 5.53 10.18 23.41
C ALA A 352 5.30 9.26 22.19
N ASN A 353 6.35 8.60 21.70
CA ASN A 353 6.25 7.65 20.59
C ASN A 353 5.50 6.38 21.02
N ASP A 354 5.81 5.87 22.21
CA ASP A 354 5.13 4.69 22.80
C ASP A 354 3.64 4.97 23.08
N LYS A 355 3.29 6.21 23.48
CA LYS A 355 1.90 6.65 23.65
C LYS A 355 1.14 6.71 22.32
N GLN A 356 1.79 7.16 21.24
CA GLN A 356 1.18 7.19 19.91
C GLN A 356 0.95 5.78 19.36
N ASP A 357 1.91 4.88 19.53
CA ASP A 357 1.78 3.48 19.11
C ASP A 357 0.66 2.77 19.87
N PHE A 358 0.53 3.00 21.18
CA PHE A 358 -0.58 2.48 21.99
C PHE A 358 -1.95 3.00 21.52
N VAL A 359 -2.06 4.29 21.21
CA VAL A 359 -3.29 4.89 20.68
C VAL A 359 -3.65 4.29 19.31
N ALA A 360 -2.65 4.07 18.45
CA ALA A 360 -2.86 3.46 17.14
C ALA A 360 -3.37 2.02 17.23
N ASP A 361 -2.78 1.20 18.11
CA ASP A 361 -3.22 -0.18 18.30
C ASP A 361 -4.59 -0.28 18.98
N ALA A 362 -4.89 0.61 19.94
CA ALA A 362 -6.21 0.70 20.54
C ALA A 362 -7.29 1.08 19.50
N ARG A 363 -6.98 1.98 18.55
CA ARG A 363 -7.89 2.31 17.42
C ARG A 363 -8.12 1.12 16.50
N LYS A 364 -7.07 0.36 16.15
CA LYS A 364 -7.20 -0.85 15.31
C LYS A 364 -8.11 -1.89 15.97
N ASN A 365 -7.95 -2.13 17.26
CA ASN A 365 -8.76 -3.09 18.02
C ASN A 365 -10.25 -2.71 18.07
N LEU A 366 -10.58 -1.42 18.02
CA LEU A 366 -11.97 -0.95 18.06
C LEU A 366 -12.61 -0.74 16.67
N LYS A 367 -11.81 -0.64 15.60
CA LYS A 367 -12.28 -0.35 14.23
C LYS A 367 -13.29 -1.39 13.72
N GLY A 368 -13.10 -2.67 14.05
CA GLY A 368 -13.95 -3.78 13.60
C GLY A 368 -15.14 -4.14 14.52
N LEU A 369 -15.30 -3.47 15.66
CA LEU A 369 -16.33 -3.84 16.63
C LEU A 369 -17.70 -3.24 16.28
N LYS A 370 -18.73 -4.10 16.35
CA LYS A 370 -20.13 -3.70 16.18
C LYS A 370 -20.64 -2.96 17.41
N LYS A 371 -21.70 -2.17 17.22
CA LYS A 371 -22.35 -1.33 18.24
C LYS A 371 -22.61 -2.03 19.58
N ASP A 372 -23.09 -3.27 19.54
CA ASP A 372 -23.46 -4.01 20.76
C ASP A 372 -22.24 -4.34 21.62
N VAL A 373 -21.10 -4.65 20.98
CA VAL A 373 -19.85 -4.92 21.69
C VAL A 373 -19.25 -3.62 22.25
N VAL A 374 -19.32 -2.53 21.49
CA VAL A 374 -18.85 -1.22 21.95
C VAL A 374 -19.65 -0.75 23.17
N LYS A 375 -20.98 -0.93 23.19
CA LYS A 375 -21.82 -0.60 24.35
C LYS A 375 -21.44 -1.38 25.61
N VAL A 376 -21.07 -2.65 25.48
CA VAL A 376 -20.59 -3.46 26.62
C VAL A 376 -19.26 -2.92 27.15
N ILE A 377 -18.36 -2.49 26.26
CA ILE A 377 -17.09 -1.86 26.66
C ILE A 377 -17.34 -0.52 27.36
N CYS A 378 -18.26 0.28 26.84
CA CYS A 378 -18.66 1.57 27.42
C CYS A 378 -19.21 1.41 28.85
N ALA A 379 -20.08 0.43 29.07
CA ALA A 379 -20.62 0.12 30.40
C ALA A 379 -19.54 -0.37 31.38
N LYS A 380 -18.49 -1.04 30.90
CA LYS A 380 -17.35 -1.50 31.71
C LYS A 380 -16.38 -0.38 32.06
N GLU A 381 -16.16 0.57 31.15
CA GLU A 381 -15.18 1.65 31.30
C GLU A 381 -15.82 2.97 31.78
N GLY A 382 -17.13 2.99 32.00
CA GLY A 382 -17.87 4.15 32.51
C GLY A 382 -18.05 5.27 31.49
N ILE A 383 -18.01 4.96 30.18
CA ILE A 383 -18.12 5.94 29.09
C ILE A 383 -19.57 6.01 28.61
N GLU A 384 -20.12 7.21 28.46
CA GLU A 384 -21.45 7.38 27.88
C GLU A 384 -21.45 7.07 26.38
N TYR A 385 -22.33 6.16 25.96
CA TYR A 385 -22.46 5.81 24.55
C TYR A 385 -23.20 6.91 23.79
N THR A 386 -22.51 7.56 22.85
CA THR A 386 -23.06 8.60 21.97
C THR A 386 -23.11 8.10 20.52
N MET A 387 -22.12 8.47 19.72
CA MET A 387 -21.94 8.03 18.33
C MET A 387 -20.84 6.98 18.28
N LEU A 388 -21.06 5.88 17.54
CA LEU A 388 -20.17 4.72 17.54
C LEU A 388 -18.68 5.07 17.42
N GLU A 389 -18.32 5.93 16.46
CA GLU A 389 -16.92 6.33 16.26
C GLU A 389 -16.40 7.28 17.35
N ARG A 390 -17.21 8.25 17.80
CA ARG A 390 -16.84 9.12 18.92
C ARG A 390 -16.62 8.34 20.22
N THR A 391 -17.44 7.32 20.46
CA THR A 391 -17.32 6.48 21.65
C THR A 391 -16.10 5.56 21.57
N LYS A 392 -15.74 5.06 20.38
CA LYS A 392 -14.47 4.35 20.16
C LYS A 392 -13.27 5.26 20.45
N GLU A 393 -13.30 6.52 20.02
CA GLU A 393 -12.23 7.48 20.31
C GLU A 393 -12.15 7.85 21.80
N ALA A 394 -13.29 8.00 22.48
CA ALA A 394 -13.34 8.22 23.93
C ALA A 394 -12.71 7.05 24.71
N ILE A 395 -13.01 5.81 24.31
CA ILE A 395 -12.38 4.58 24.87
C ILE A 395 -10.86 4.63 24.69
N VAL A 396 -10.37 4.93 23.49
CA VAL A 396 -8.91 5.00 23.23
C VAL A 396 -8.25 6.07 24.09
N THR A 397 -8.89 7.23 24.20
CA THR A 397 -8.36 8.37 24.96
C THR A 397 -8.30 8.06 26.45
N GLN A 398 -9.36 7.48 27.01
CA GLN A 398 -9.41 7.07 28.41
C GLN A 398 -8.40 5.97 28.72
N ARG A 399 -8.27 4.96 27.84
CA ARG A 399 -7.25 3.92 27.98
C ARG A 399 -5.85 4.53 27.95
N ALA A 400 -5.55 5.40 26.98
CA ALA A 400 -4.24 6.06 26.90
C ALA A 400 -3.95 6.96 28.10
N ALA A 401 -4.96 7.65 28.63
CA ALA A 401 -4.84 8.45 29.85
C ALA A 401 -4.60 7.57 31.10
N THR A 402 -5.19 6.37 31.13
CA THR A 402 -4.99 5.40 32.22
C THR A 402 -3.58 4.79 32.17
N THR A 403 -3.06 4.46 30.98
CA THR A 403 -1.75 3.80 30.85
C THR A 403 -0.57 4.76 30.99
N PHE A 404 -0.68 5.98 30.45
CA PHE A 404 0.43 6.95 30.42
C PHE A 404 0.29 8.08 31.45
N GLY A 405 -0.76 8.02 32.29
CA GLY A 405 -1.08 9.06 33.26
C GLY A 405 -1.63 10.31 32.57
N SER A 406 -2.67 10.89 33.17
CA SER A 406 -3.08 12.25 32.86
C SER A 406 -2.06 13.21 33.49
N THR A 407 -1.25 13.88 32.68
CA THR A 407 -0.75 15.21 33.06
C THR A 407 -1.92 16.18 32.98
N SER A 408 -2.74 16.18 34.02
CA SER A 408 -3.77 17.20 34.24
C SER A 408 -3.07 18.50 34.63
N VAL A 409 -2.89 19.39 33.66
CA VAL A 409 -2.87 20.83 33.97
C VAL A 409 -4.34 21.25 34.02
N GLU A 410 -4.92 21.16 35.22
CA GLU A 410 -6.09 21.94 35.61
C GLU A 410 -5.98 22.25 37.11
N VAL A 411 -5.70 23.51 37.43
CA VAL A 411 -6.19 24.26 38.60
C VAL A 411 -6.00 25.74 38.24
N VAL A 412 -6.87 26.73 38.44
CA VAL A 412 -8.31 26.97 38.74
C VAL A 412 -8.41 28.52 38.64
N PRO A 413 -9.57 29.14 38.33
CA PRO A 413 -9.74 30.59 38.33
C PRO A 413 -9.78 31.14 39.76
N ASP A 414 -9.09 32.24 40.05
CA ASP A 414 -9.26 32.99 41.30
C ASP A 414 -9.60 34.45 40.98
N ASP A 415 -10.65 34.92 41.63
CA ASP A 415 -11.32 36.20 41.42
C ASP A 415 -11.21 37.02 42.72
N SER A 416 -10.97 38.33 42.57
CA SER A 416 -11.08 39.39 43.60
C SER A 416 -10.00 39.50 44.70
N ALA A 417 -9.20 40.56 44.64
CA ALA A 417 -9.52 41.83 45.32
C ALA A 417 -8.34 42.85 45.36
N ARG A 418 -8.68 44.12 45.10
CA ARG A 418 -8.14 45.36 45.71
C ARG A 418 -6.67 45.77 45.45
N SER A 419 -6.47 46.80 44.62
CA SER A 419 -6.36 48.21 45.07
C SER A 419 -5.50 49.09 44.15
N ALA A 420 -6.03 50.28 43.89
CA ALA A 420 -5.36 51.58 43.72
C ALA A 420 -4.55 51.87 42.43
N ASP A 421 -5.13 52.76 41.64
CA ASP A 421 -4.57 54.05 41.18
C ASP A 421 -3.07 54.12 40.87
N VAL A 422 -2.72 54.46 39.63
CA VAL A 422 -2.14 55.77 39.27
C VAL A 422 -2.33 55.97 37.76
N ALA A 423 -2.83 57.15 37.42
CA ALA A 423 -3.02 57.70 36.09
C ALA A 423 -1.72 57.81 35.28
N ASP A 424 -1.82 57.73 33.96
CA ASP A 424 -1.47 58.91 33.16
C ASP A 424 -2.22 58.93 31.83
N ALA A 425 -2.71 60.12 31.52
CA ALA A 425 -3.39 60.46 30.28
C ALA A 425 -2.35 60.93 29.25
N ASN A 426 -2.66 60.72 27.97
CA ASN A 426 -2.21 61.44 26.75
C ASN A 426 -2.28 60.41 25.61
N GLY A 427 -2.97 60.59 24.50
CA GLY A 427 -3.63 61.74 23.90
C GLY A 427 -3.83 61.37 22.41
N GLU A 428 -5.00 61.77 21.88
CA GLU A 428 -5.35 62.04 20.48
C GLU A 428 -5.05 61.00 19.38
N GLU A 429 -6.04 60.40 18.71
CA GLU A 429 -7.01 60.94 17.73
C GLU A 429 -6.48 60.98 16.28
N VAL A 430 -7.36 60.51 15.39
CA VAL A 430 -7.54 60.80 13.95
C VAL A 430 -6.67 60.12 12.88
N ALA A 431 -7.40 59.30 12.12
CA ALA A 431 -7.39 59.11 10.67
C ALA A 431 -6.52 60.03 9.78
N SER A 432 -5.70 59.43 8.93
CA SER A 432 -5.86 59.36 7.46
C SER A 432 -4.73 58.54 6.84
#